data_AF-A0A543HZH4-F1
#
_entry.id   AF-A0A543HZH4-F1
#
_cell.length_a   1.000
_cell.length_b   1.000
_cell.length_c   1.000
_cell.angle_alpha   90.00
_cell.angle_beta   90.00
_cell.angle_gamma   90.00
#
_symmetry.space_group_name_H-M   'P 1'
#
loop_
_entity.id
_entity.type
_entity.pdbx_description
1 polymer ?
#
loop_
_entity_poly.entity_id
_entity_poly.type
_entity_poly.pdbx_seq_one_letter_code
_entity_poly.pdbx_strand_id
1 'polypeptide(L)'
;MVLLRIIVGVLLMAHGLVHLLYLAPDVSEFSLERSWLLSDPARKPVAYFLIASTVIAFILLALAVWQAPRIDSAWPVLALVGAGLSTAVLVLFWNRALVLGLVINALLIAAAILRPAWLERFMSGG
;
A
#
# COMPACT_ATOMS: atom_id res chain seq x y z
N MET A 1 7.18 -9.94 -20.41
CA MET A 1 7.39 -9.29 -19.09
C MET A 1 6.77 -7.89 -18.99
N VAL A 2 6.82 -7.06 -20.04
CA VAL A 2 6.28 -5.68 -20.00
C VAL A 2 4.81 -5.60 -19.57
N LEU A 3 3.92 -6.36 -20.22
CA LEU A 3 2.48 -6.34 -19.87
C LEU A 3 2.22 -6.69 -18.40
N LEU A 4 2.92 -7.71 -17.87
CA LEU A 4 2.79 -8.10 -16.47
C LEU A 4 3.24 -6.98 -15.53
N ARG A 5 4.33 -6.26 -15.84
CA ARG A 5 4.77 -5.09 -15.06
C ARG A 5 3.75 -3.97 -15.08
N ILE A 6 3.15 -3.69 -16.24
CA ILE A 6 2.08 -2.71 -16.36
C ILE A 6 0.93 -3.08 -15.43
N ILE A 7 0.45 -4.32 -15.52
CA ILE A 7 -0.65 -4.82 -14.69
C ILE A 7 -0.30 -4.74 -13.20
N VAL A 8 0.86 -5.25 -12.78
CA VAL A 8 1.29 -5.24 -11.37
C VAL A 8 1.39 -3.80 -10.85
N GLY A 9 2.01 -2.89 -11.59
CA GLY A 9 2.09 -1.48 -11.18
C GLY A 9 0.73 -0.81 -11.08
N VAL A 10 -0.21 -1.10 -12.00
CA VAL A 10 -1.59 -0.60 -11.93
C VAL A 10 -2.29 -1.14 -10.68
N LEU A 11 -2.14 -2.44 -10.37
CA LEU A 11 -2.74 -3.04 -9.19
C LEU A 11 -2.18 -2.44 -7.89
N LEU A 12 -0.86 -2.20 -7.82
CA LEU A 12 -0.22 -1.55 -6.67
C LEU A 12 -0.71 -0.11 -6.48
N MET A 13 -0.80 0.65 -7.58
CA MET A 13 -1.33 2.00 -7.56
C MET A 13 -2.81 2.01 -7.14
N ALA A 14 -3.62 1.11 -7.68
CA ALA A 14 -5.03 0.97 -7.31
C ALA A 14 -5.21 0.61 -5.82
N HIS A 15 -4.39 -0.32 -5.30
CA HIS A 15 -4.37 -0.67 -3.88
C HIS A 15 -3.99 0.53 -3.01
N GLY A 16 -3.01 1.34 -3.41
CA GLY A 16 -2.72 2.61 -2.72
C GLY A 16 -3.91 3.58 -2.73
N LEU A 17 -4.51 3.79 -3.91
CA LEU A 17 -5.62 4.73 -4.10
C LEU A 17 -6.91 4.31 -3.39
N VAL A 18 -7.13 3.01 -3.13
CA VAL A 18 -8.32 2.55 -2.39
C VAL A 18 -8.40 3.17 -0.99
N HIS A 19 -7.26 3.56 -0.40
CA HIS A 19 -7.24 4.24 0.90
C HIS A 19 -7.90 5.63 0.85
N LEU A 20 -8.04 6.25 -0.32
CA LEU A 20 -8.80 7.51 -0.46
C LEU A 20 -10.29 7.32 -0.17
N LEU A 21 -10.81 6.08 -0.22
CA LEU A 21 -12.19 5.80 0.18
C LEU A 21 -12.46 6.09 1.66
N TYR A 22 -11.43 6.20 2.52
CA TYR A 22 -11.59 6.70 3.89
C TYR A 22 -12.08 8.16 3.98
N LEU A 23 -12.00 8.89 2.87
CA LEU A 23 -12.49 10.26 2.75
C LEU A 23 -13.90 10.32 2.14
N ALA A 24 -14.42 9.19 1.64
CA ALA A 24 -15.74 9.11 1.03
C ALA A 24 -16.80 8.89 2.11
N PRO A 25 -17.81 9.76 2.22
CA PRO A 25 -18.81 9.69 3.30
C PRO A 25 -19.79 8.50 3.15
N ASP A 26 -19.86 7.89 1.97
CA ASP A 26 -20.83 6.87 1.58
C ASP A 26 -20.25 5.44 1.59
N VAL A 27 -18.99 5.25 1.99
CA VAL A 27 -18.33 3.94 2.05
C VAL A 27 -18.11 3.54 3.51
N SER A 28 -19.11 2.87 4.09
CA SER A 28 -19.13 2.52 5.51
C SER A 28 -17.93 1.68 5.99
N GLU A 29 -17.36 0.89 5.09
CA GLU A 29 -16.21 0.03 5.33
C GLU A 29 -14.94 0.84 5.61
N PHE A 30 -14.84 2.02 4.98
CA PHE A 30 -13.70 2.93 5.08
C PHE A 30 -14.07 4.12 5.99
N SER A 31 -14.37 3.85 7.25
CA SER A 31 -14.76 4.88 8.21
C SER A 31 -13.61 5.35 9.11
N LEU A 32 -13.49 6.66 9.30
CA LEU A 32 -12.59 7.30 10.27
C LEU A 32 -13.26 7.63 11.60
N GLU A 33 -14.55 7.33 11.75
CA GLU A 33 -15.33 7.70 12.94
C GLU A 33 -14.95 6.88 14.15
N ARG A 34 -14.54 5.62 13.96
CA ARG A 34 -14.18 4.71 15.04
C ARG A 34 -12.73 4.27 14.88
N SER A 35 -12.00 4.35 15.98
CA SER A 35 -10.69 3.73 16.13
C SER A 35 -10.63 3.12 17.52
N TRP A 36 -9.99 1.97 17.64
CA TRP A 36 -9.81 1.28 18.92
C TRP A 36 -8.53 1.73 19.65
N LEU A 37 -7.64 2.49 18.99
CA LEU A 37 -6.38 2.96 19.56
C LEU A 37 -6.29 4.49 19.66
N LEU A 38 -6.95 5.24 18.77
CA LEU A 38 -6.88 6.70 18.74
C LEU A 38 -8.08 7.36 19.42
N SER A 39 -7.78 8.41 20.19
CA SER A 39 -8.79 9.33 20.70
C SER A 39 -9.41 10.16 19.57
N ASP A 40 -10.66 10.58 19.74
CA ASP A 40 -11.45 11.37 18.79
C ASP A 40 -10.69 12.53 18.12
N PRO A 41 -9.99 13.44 18.85
CA PRO A 41 -9.29 14.55 18.22
C PRO A 41 -8.08 14.12 17.37
N ALA A 42 -7.49 12.95 17.66
CA ALA A 42 -6.31 12.46 16.95
C ALA A 42 -6.66 11.65 15.68
N ARG A 43 -7.89 11.12 15.57
CA ARG A 43 -8.30 10.22 14.47
C ARG A 43 -8.05 10.81 13.09
N LYS A 44 -8.69 11.95 12.79
CA LYS A 44 -8.64 12.55 11.43
C LYS A 44 -7.23 13.00 11.03
N PRO A 45 -6.47 13.75 11.87
CA PRO A 45 -5.10 14.14 11.51
C PRO A 45 -4.18 12.95 11.23
N VAL A 46 -4.21 11.93 12.09
CA VAL A 46 -3.38 10.73 11.92
C VAL A 46 -3.82 9.94 10.68
N ALA A 47 -5.12 9.76 10.48
CA ALA A 47 -5.65 9.10 9.30
C ALA A 47 -5.20 9.78 8.01
N TYR A 48 -5.37 11.09 7.90
CA TYR A 48 -5.02 11.84 6.69
C TYR A 48 -3.53 11.72 6.37
N PHE A 49 -2.67 11.83 7.38
CA PHE A 49 -1.24 11.62 7.22
C PHE A 49 -0.93 10.22 6.70
N LEU A 50 -1.45 9.17 7.37
CA LEU A 50 -1.19 7.79 6.99
C LEU A 50 -1.74 7.45 5.60
N ILE A 51 -2.94 7.90 5.26
CA ILE A 51 -3.56 7.68 3.94
C ILE A 51 -2.70 8.36 2.85
N ALA A 52 -2.34 9.63 3.04
CA ALA A 52 -1.52 10.36 2.07
C ALA A 52 -0.16 9.67 1.88
N SER A 53 0.53 9.30 2.97
CA SER A 53 1.80 8.59 2.90
C SER A 53 1.66 7.21 2.24
N THR A 54 0.57 6.48 2.51
CA THR A 54 0.28 5.19 1.87
C THR A 54 0.12 5.34 0.36
N VAL A 55 -0.72 6.28 -0.09
CA VAL A 55 -0.93 6.56 -1.52
C VAL A 55 0.38 6.90 -2.21
N ILE A 56 1.17 7.80 -1.64
CA ILE A 56 2.47 8.20 -2.19
C ILE A 56 3.42 7.00 -2.29
N ALA A 57 3.55 6.21 -1.22
CA ALA A 57 4.44 5.05 -1.20
C ALA A 57 4.06 4.01 -2.26
N PHE A 58 2.77 3.73 -2.45
CA PHE A 58 2.30 2.79 -3.48
C PHE A 58 2.45 3.32 -4.91
N ILE A 59 2.28 4.63 -5.13
CA ILE A 59 2.60 5.25 -6.42
C ILE A 59 4.10 5.10 -6.73
N LEU A 60 4.97 5.41 -5.78
CA LEU A 60 6.41 5.25 -5.95
C LEU A 60 6.79 3.78 -6.19
N LEU A 61 6.16 2.84 -5.48
CA LEU A 61 6.36 1.41 -5.70
C LEU A 61 5.92 0.97 -7.10
N ALA A 62 4.77 1.44 -7.58
CA ALA A 62 4.31 1.18 -8.94
C ALA A 62 5.30 1.71 -9.99
N LEU A 63 5.80 2.93 -9.80
CA LEU A 63 6.84 3.51 -10.66
C LEU A 63 8.14 2.68 -10.63
N ALA A 64 8.53 2.12 -9.47
CA ALA A 64 9.70 1.24 -9.37
C ALA A 64 9.48 -0.08 -10.13
N VAL A 65 8.28 -0.65 -10.06
CA VAL A 65 7.87 -1.81 -10.88
C VAL A 65 7.88 -1.49 -12.38
N TRP A 66 7.61 -0.24 -12.76
CA TRP A 66 7.74 0.23 -14.14
C TRP A 66 9.15 0.69 -14.53
N GLN A 67 10.14 0.49 -13.65
CA GLN A 67 11.55 0.82 -13.91
C GLN A 67 11.78 2.31 -14.16
N ALA A 68 11.03 3.17 -13.48
CA ALA A 68 11.32 4.59 -13.50
C ALA A 68 12.77 4.83 -13.03
N PRO A 69 13.56 5.68 -13.72
CA PRO A 69 14.95 5.89 -13.39
C PRO A 69 15.14 6.33 -11.93
N ARG A 70 16.18 5.80 -11.27
CA ARG A 70 16.62 6.15 -9.90
C ARG A 70 15.75 5.60 -8.76
N ILE A 71 14.67 4.87 -9.04
CA ILE A 71 13.79 4.34 -7.99
C ILE A 71 13.56 2.82 -8.09
N ASP A 72 13.98 2.23 -9.21
CA ASP A 72 13.85 0.80 -9.53
C ASP A 72 14.46 -0.10 -8.45
N SER A 73 15.64 0.27 -7.93
CA SER A 73 16.32 -0.45 -6.84
C SER A 73 15.69 -0.24 -5.45
N ALA A 74 14.85 0.78 -5.28
CA ALA A 74 14.21 1.10 -4.01
C ALA A 74 12.94 0.29 -3.73
N TRP A 75 12.53 -0.58 -4.66
CA TRP A 75 11.28 -1.33 -4.55
C TRP A 75 11.08 -2.11 -3.23
N PRO A 76 12.09 -2.76 -2.61
CA PRO A 76 11.86 -3.50 -1.37
C PRO A 76 11.51 -2.56 -0.22
N VAL A 77 12.21 -1.42 -0.15
CA VAL A 77 11.98 -0.40 0.88
C VAL A 77 10.60 0.23 0.68
N LEU A 78 10.25 0.59 -0.56
CA LEU A 78 8.94 1.15 -0.88
C LEU A 78 7.80 0.17 -0.57
N ALA A 79 7.99 -1.12 -0.84
CA ALA A 79 7.02 -2.16 -0.50
C ALA A 79 6.83 -2.31 1.01
N LEU A 80 7.92 -2.34 1.78
CA LEU A 80 7.85 -2.39 3.25
C LEU A 80 7.17 -1.17 3.84
N VAL A 81 7.55 0.03 3.40
CA VAL A 81 6.96 1.29 3.88
C VAL A 81 5.49 1.39 3.49
N GLY A 82 5.16 1.18 2.22
CA GLY A 82 3.78 1.26 1.72
C GLY A 82 2.87 0.24 2.40
N ALA A 83 3.27 -1.04 2.45
CA ALA A 83 2.49 -2.09 3.11
C ALA A 83 2.41 -1.89 4.64
N GLY A 84 3.46 -1.37 5.28
CA GLY A 84 3.47 -1.03 6.70
C GLY A 84 2.49 0.09 7.04
N LEU A 85 2.54 1.19 6.28
CA LEU A 85 1.60 2.31 6.44
C LEU A 85 0.15 1.90 6.17
N SER A 86 -0.08 1.15 5.09
CA SER A 86 -1.40 0.60 4.77
C SER A 86 -1.92 -0.29 5.90
N THR A 87 -1.05 -1.16 6.45
CA THR A 87 -1.40 -2.01 7.60
C THR A 87 -1.71 -1.18 8.83
N ALA A 88 -0.97 -0.10 9.09
CA ALA A 88 -1.25 0.81 10.20
C ALA A 88 -2.64 1.45 10.05
N VAL A 89 -3.02 1.92 8.86
CA VAL A 89 -4.37 2.43 8.59
C VAL A 89 -5.42 1.36 8.88
N LEU A 90 -5.25 0.15 8.32
CA LEU A 90 -6.21 -0.94 8.47
C LEU A 90 -6.35 -1.40 9.91
N VAL A 91 -5.25 -1.45 10.66
CA VAL A 91 -5.29 -1.80 12.07
C VAL A 91 -5.99 -0.69 12.85
N LEU A 92 -5.61 0.59 12.69
CA LEU A 92 -6.20 1.69 13.45
C LEU A 92 -7.71 1.88 13.20
N PHE A 93 -8.15 1.67 11.96
CA PHE A 93 -9.54 1.84 11.50
C PHE A 93 -10.13 0.52 11.02
N TRP A 94 -10.03 -0.49 11.87
CA TRP A 94 -10.34 -1.88 11.55
C TRP A 94 -11.77 -2.12 11.06
N ASN A 95 -11.87 -2.80 9.92
CA ASN A 95 -13.11 -3.38 9.41
C ASN A 95 -12.82 -4.76 8.78
N ARG A 96 -13.65 -5.77 9.10
CA ARG A 96 -13.48 -7.15 8.61
C ARG A 96 -13.59 -7.27 7.08
N ALA A 97 -14.30 -6.37 6.42
CA ALA A 97 -14.39 -6.34 4.96
C ALA A 97 -13.01 -6.10 4.30
N LEU A 98 -12.05 -5.52 5.04
CA LEU A 98 -10.75 -5.12 4.53
C LEU A 98 -9.64 -6.16 4.77
N VAL A 99 -9.99 -7.39 5.18
CA VAL A 99 -9.02 -8.49 5.41
C VAL A 99 -8.17 -8.77 4.17
N LEU A 100 -8.75 -8.67 2.97
CA LEU A 100 -8.00 -8.86 1.73
C LEU A 100 -6.83 -7.87 1.62
N GLY A 101 -7.02 -6.62 2.06
CA GLY A 101 -5.96 -5.61 2.07
C GLY A 101 -4.80 -6.00 2.98
N LEU A 102 -5.07 -6.60 4.15
CA LEU A 102 -4.02 -7.12 5.03
C LEU A 102 -3.26 -8.28 4.39
N VAL A 103 -3.95 -9.17 3.69
CA VAL A 103 -3.30 -10.29 2.98
C VAL A 103 -2.36 -9.76 1.90
N ILE A 104 -2.80 -8.77 1.12
CA ILE A 104 -1.95 -8.10 0.12
C ILE A 104 -0.71 -7.49 0.78
N ASN A 105 -0.88 -6.78 1.90
CA ASN A 105 0.24 -6.18 2.62
C ASN A 105 1.22 -7.23 3.14
N ALA A 106 0.73 -8.33 3.71
CA ALA A 106 1.57 -9.43 4.19
C ALA A 106 2.38 -10.05 3.05
N LEU A 107 1.76 -10.26 1.88
CA LEU A 107 2.45 -10.77 0.69
C LEU A 107 3.52 -9.80 0.19
N LEU A 108 3.24 -8.49 0.19
CA LEU A 108 4.21 -7.46 -0.20
C LEU A 108 5.41 -7.41 0.74
N ILE A 109 5.17 -7.45 2.05
CA ILE A 109 6.22 -7.49 3.07
C ILE A 109 7.06 -8.77 2.90
N ALA A 110 6.42 -9.92 2.77
CA ALA A 110 7.12 -11.19 2.55
C ALA A 110 7.95 -11.15 1.26
N ALA A 111 7.41 -10.64 0.17
CA ALA A 111 8.13 -10.47 -1.09
C ALA A 111 9.37 -9.57 -0.95
N ALA A 112 9.22 -8.45 -0.23
CA ALA A 112 10.29 -7.48 0.01
C ALA A 112 11.41 -8.03 0.92
N ILE A 113 11.07 -8.92 1.86
CA ILE A 113 12.05 -9.56 2.77
C ILE A 113 12.73 -10.75 2.11
N LEU A 114 11.92 -11.68 1.56
CA LEU A 114 12.41 -12.96 1.04
C LEU A 114 13.11 -12.81 -0.31
N ARG A 115 12.74 -11.79 -1.09
CA ARG A 115 13.38 -11.43 -2.37
C ARG A 115 13.67 -12.66 -3.26
N PRO A 116 12.65 -13.48 -3.58
CA PRO A 116 12.89 -14.71 -4.31
C PRO A 116 13.48 -14.42 -5.70
N ALA A 117 14.34 -15.30 -6.21
CA ALA A 117 15.11 -15.06 -7.44
C ALA A 117 14.25 -14.78 -8.69
N TRP A 118 13.01 -15.28 -8.74
CA TRP A 118 12.08 -14.94 -9.82
C TRP A 118 11.62 -13.48 -9.74
N LEU A 119 11.44 -12.93 -8.53
CA LEU A 119 11.02 -11.55 -8.31
C LEU A 119 12.17 -10.59 -8.60
N GLU A 120 13.40 -10.93 -8.20
CA GLU A 120 14.59 -10.15 -8.56
C GLU A 120 14.76 -10.06 -10.08
N ARG A 121 14.63 -11.19 -10.80
CA ARG A 121 14.63 -11.20 -12.27
C ARG A 121 13.47 -10.42 -12.86
N PHE A 122 12.29 -10.56 -12.27
CA PHE A 122 11.12 -9.78 -12.66
C PHE A 122 11.40 -8.29 -12.50
N MET A 123 12.08 -7.86 -11.43
CA MET A 123 12.39 -6.46 -11.14
C MET A 123 13.58 -5.91 -11.93
N SER A 124 14.57 -6.72 -12.31
CA SER A 124 15.78 -6.27 -13.03
C SER A 124 15.62 -6.08 -14.55
N GLY A 125 14.41 -6.21 -15.08
CA GLY A 125 14.11 -5.97 -16.49
C GLY A 125 14.35 -7.17 -17.40
N GLY A 126 14.39 -8.39 -16.83
CA GLY A 126 14.69 -9.63 -17.54
C GLY A 126 13.97 -9.81 -18.87
#